data_AF-A0A3B9AFZ3-F1
#
_entry.id   AF-A0A3B9AFZ3-F1
#
_cell.length_a   1.000
_cell.length_b   1.000
_cell.length_c   1.000
_cell.angle_alpha   90.00
_cell.angle_beta   90.00
_cell.angle_gamma   90.00
#
_symmetry.space_group_name_H-M   'P 1'
#
loop_
_entity.id
_entity.type
_entity.pdbx_description
1 polymer ?
#
loop_
_entity_poly.entity_id
_entity_poly.type
_entity_poly.pdbx_seq_one_letter_code
_entity_poly.pdbx_strand_id
1 'polypeptide(L)'
;MCCSTTGKPNGCGRNFVCRPQELTDKGEKLALLSTQHTSWGEWLRQYPDSRLLSFDTGLGFDYIQDSSQSYISSDISWFPVAHSDSAYPAKEQVDGVLIDGLAGAYPFSALPKTSGEFADQIGKWTIRLIRSVESQSLRALDEVGRDIPVMVAYWFAWYGFYPQTTIYGAKP
;
A
#
# COMPACT_ATOMS: atom_id res chain seq x y z
N MET A 1 -21.25 -37.00 -0.97
CA MET A 1 -21.63 -35.61 -0.62
C MET A 1 -21.48 -34.75 -1.87
N CYS A 2 -22.59 -34.33 -2.48
CA CYS A 2 -22.57 -33.17 -3.38
C CYS A 2 -22.53 -31.95 -2.47
N CYS A 3 -21.51 -31.10 -2.58
CA CYS A 3 -21.31 -29.98 -1.65
C CYS A 3 -22.49 -29.00 -1.70
N SER A 4 -23.43 -29.20 -0.78
CA SER A 4 -24.40 -28.22 -0.37
C SER A 4 -24.21 -28.01 1.12
N THR A 5 -24.08 -26.75 1.55
CA THR A 5 -24.17 -26.38 2.96
C THR A 5 -25.62 -26.34 3.45
N THR A 6 -26.61 -26.60 2.60
CA THR A 6 -28.04 -26.65 2.97
C THR A 6 -28.77 -27.77 2.22
N GLY A 7 -29.35 -28.71 2.96
CA GLY A 7 -29.81 -30.00 2.45
C GLY A 7 -30.83 -29.95 1.29
N LYS A 8 -30.46 -30.54 0.15
CA LYS A 8 -31.19 -31.58 -0.62
C LYS A 8 -30.40 -31.95 -1.89
N PRO A 9 -30.08 -33.23 -2.16
CA PRO A 9 -29.34 -33.60 -3.37
C PRO A 9 -30.29 -34.13 -4.45
N ASN A 10 -30.33 -33.49 -5.62
CA ASN A 10 -30.81 -34.12 -6.84
C ASN A 10 -29.83 -33.81 -7.99
N GLY A 11 -28.97 -34.78 -8.30
CA GLY A 11 -28.20 -34.85 -9.55
C GLY A 11 -26.83 -34.16 -9.56
N CYS A 12 -25.76 -34.90 -9.24
CA CYS A 12 -24.40 -34.53 -9.67
C CYS A 12 -23.95 -35.48 -10.79
N GLY A 13 -23.65 -34.94 -11.97
CA GLY A 13 -23.00 -35.67 -13.06
C GLY A 13 -21.55 -36.04 -12.72
N ARG A 14 -21.07 -37.14 -13.29
CA ARG A 14 -19.72 -37.66 -13.09
C ARG A 14 -18.73 -36.70 -13.77
N ASN A 15 -17.81 -36.11 -12.98
CA ASN A 15 -16.61 -35.33 -13.35
C ASN A 15 -16.52 -33.93 -12.70
N PHE A 16 -16.88 -33.79 -11.42
CA PHE A 16 -16.50 -32.61 -10.63
C PHE A 16 -15.42 -32.99 -9.62
N VAL A 17 -14.21 -32.46 -9.80
CA VAL A 17 -13.16 -32.46 -8.78
C VAL A 17 -13.28 -31.14 -8.02
N CYS A 18 -13.83 -31.19 -6.81
CA CYS A 18 -13.76 -30.06 -5.89
C CYS A 18 -12.31 -29.98 -5.35
N ARG A 19 -11.51 -29.06 -5.87
CA ARG A 19 -10.27 -28.65 -5.20
C ARG A 19 -10.68 -27.71 -4.07
N PRO A 20 -10.30 -27.94 -2.80
CA PRO A 20 -10.54 -26.95 -1.76
C PRO A 20 -9.70 -25.72 -2.11
N GLN A 21 -10.33 -24.63 -2.52
CA GLN A 21 -9.76 -23.32 -2.19
C GLN A 21 -10.05 -23.14 -0.70
N GLU A 22 -8.99 -23.03 0.10
CA GLU A 22 -9.08 -22.53 1.46
C GLU A 22 -9.76 -21.16 1.39
N LEU A 23 -11.05 -21.15 1.68
CA LEU A 23 -11.82 -19.94 1.91
C LEU A 23 -11.25 -19.33 3.18
N THR A 24 -10.63 -18.17 3.05
CA THR A 24 -10.07 -17.41 4.16
C THR A 24 -11.17 -17.21 5.21
N ASP A 25 -10.91 -17.62 6.45
CA ASP A 25 -11.89 -17.49 7.53
C ASP A 25 -12.13 -16.00 7.86
N LYS A 26 -13.38 -15.65 8.20
CA LYS A 26 -13.72 -14.28 8.62
C LYS A 26 -12.89 -13.89 9.84
N GLY A 27 -12.03 -12.88 9.69
CA GLY A 27 -11.22 -12.31 10.78
C GLY A 27 -9.73 -12.64 10.72
N GLU A 28 -9.29 -13.41 9.73
CA GLU A 28 -7.87 -13.67 9.52
C GLU A 28 -7.15 -12.41 9.01
N LYS A 29 -5.95 -12.13 9.54
CA LYS A 29 -5.12 -11.00 9.12
C LYS A 29 -4.28 -11.43 7.92
N LEU A 30 -4.44 -10.71 6.80
CA LEU A 30 -3.62 -10.95 5.62
C LEU A 30 -2.18 -10.51 5.86
N ALA A 31 -1.23 -11.34 5.44
CA ALA A 31 0.17 -10.96 5.39
C ALA A 31 0.36 -9.85 4.36
N LEU A 32 0.93 -8.72 4.79
CA LEU A 32 1.29 -7.64 3.88
C LEU A 32 2.52 -8.06 3.07
N LEU A 33 2.39 -8.02 1.75
CA LEU A 33 3.51 -8.19 0.83
C LEU A 33 4.13 -6.82 0.55
N SER A 34 5.45 -6.79 0.43
CA SER A 34 6.14 -5.58 0.02
C SER A 34 5.77 -5.25 -1.43
N THR A 35 5.36 -4.01 -1.67
CA THR A 35 5.12 -3.45 -2.99
C THR A 35 6.03 -2.24 -3.19
N GLN A 36 6.32 -1.91 -4.44
CA GLN A 36 7.12 -0.74 -4.78
C GLN A 36 6.28 0.24 -5.59
N HIS A 37 6.16 1.46 -5.09
CA HIS A 37 5.75 2.60 -5.90
C HIS A 37 6.99 3.13 -6.60
N THR A 38 7.03 3.10 -7.93
CA THR A 38 8.18 3.56 -8.73
C THR A 38 7.73 4.12 -10.07
N SER A 39 8.60 4.89 -10.73
CA SER A 39 8.35 5.34 -12.10
C SER A 39 8.65 4.22 -13.09
N TRP A 40 8.05 4.27 -14.28
CA TRP A 40 8.39 3.31 -15.35
C TRP A 40 9.88 3.37 -15.74
N GLY A 41 10.45 4.58 -15.76
CA GLY A 41 11.86 4.79 -16.08
C GLY A 41 12.80 4.13 -15.05
N GLU A 42 12.52 4.28 -13.76
CA GLU A 42 13.26 3.61 -12.69
C GLU A 42 13.09 2.09 -12.73
N TRP A 43 11.85 1.63 -12.92
CA TRP A 43 11.56 0.21 -13.03
C TRP A 43 12.35 -0.43 -14.17
N LEU A 44 12.33 0.16 -15.36
CA LEU A 44 13.02 -0.39 -16.53
C LEU A 44 14.55 -0.35 -16.38
N ARG A 45 15.11 0.62 -15.65
CA ARG A 45 16.54 0.62 -15.31
C ARG A 45 16.91 -0.55 -14.40
N GLN A 46 16.02 -0.95 -13.49
CA GLN A 46 16.24 -2.09 -12.59
C GLN A 46 15.94 -3.43 -13.27
N TYR A 47 14.94 -3.46 -14.16
CA TYR A 47 14.43 -4.66 -14.82
C TYR A 47 14.33 -4.43 -16.34
N PRO A 48 15.48 -4.37 -17.06
CA PRO A 48 15.53 -3.95 -18.46
C PRO A 48 14.77 -4.88 -19.42
N ASP A 49 14.56 -6.13 -19.04
CA ASP A 49 13.83 -7.11 -19.85
C ASP A 49 12.30 -7.04 -19.66
N SER A 50 11.82 -6.12 -18.81
CA SER A 50 10.38 -5.92 -18.56
C SER A 50 9.65 -5.59 -19.86
N ARG A 51 8.50 -6.23 -20.06
CA ARG A 51 7.59 -5.95 -21.17
C ARG A 51 6.37 -5.20 -20.63
N LEU A 52 5.91 -4.19 -21.36
CA LEU A 52 4.66 -3.50 -21.10
C LEU A 52 3.59 -4.01 -22.07
N LEU A 53 2.36 -4.20 -21.57
CA LEU A 53 1.23 -4.52 -22.42
C LEU A 53 0.85 -3.30 -23.28
N SER A 54 0.34 -3.56 -24.48
CA SER A 54 -0.09 -2.49 -25.39
C SER A 54 -1.21 -1.65 -24.77
N PHE A 55 -1.13 -0.33 -24.95
CA PHE A 55 -2.24 0.59 -24.66
C PHE A 55 -3.34 0.54 -25.72
N ASP A 56 -3.08 -0.06 -26.88
CA ASP A 56 -4.11 -0.37 -27.88
C ASP A 56 -4.97 -1.55 -27.40
N THR A 57 -5.95 -1.21 -26.56
CA THR A 57 -6.88 -2.18 -25.96
C THR A 57 -8.10 -2.45 -26.82
N GLY A 58 -8.30 -1.69 -27.91
CA GLY A 58 -9.55 -1.68 -28.68
C GLY A 58 -10.76 -1.10 -27.95
N LEU A 59 -10.57 -0.52 -26.76
CA LEU A 59 -11.60 0.14 -25.95
C LEU A 59 -11.51 1.65 -26.13
N GLY A 60 -12.67 2.34 -26.10
CA GLY A 60 -12.74 3.81 -26.16
C GLY A 60 -12.37 4.53 -24.85
N PHE A 61 -11.67 3.84 -23.94
CA PHE A 61 -11.25 4.38 -22.66
C PHE A 61 -9.76 4.67 -22.69
N ASP A 62 -9.39 5.93 -22.44
CA ASP A 62 -8.01 6.33 -22.26
C ASP A 62 -7.58 6.04 -20.81
N TYR A 63 -6.85 4.94 -20.61
CA TYR A 63 -6.31 4.56 -19.31
C TYR A 63 -5.15 5.46 -18.84
N ILE A 64 -4.68 6.40 -19.67
CA ILE A 64 -3.66 7.37 -19.30
C ILE A 64 -4.28 8.52 -18.50
N GLN A 65 -5.56 8.83 -18.73
CA GLN A 65 -6.22 9.96 -18.08
C GLN A 65 -6.71 9.58 -16.67
N ASP A 66 -6.24 10.32 -15.66
CA ASP A 66 -6.75 10.18 -14.31
C ASP A 66 -8.14 10.83 -14.17
N SER A 67 -9.18 9.98 -14.18
CA SER A 67 -10.57 10.38 -13.96
C SER A 67 -10.85 10.93 -12.54
N SER A 68 -9.93 10.73 -11.59
CA SER A 68 -10.07 11.11 -10.19
C SER A 68 -9.40 12.45 -9.83
N GLN A 69 -8.83 13.16 -10.81
CA GLN A 69 -8.05 14.38 -10.58
C GLN A 69 -8.82 15.44 -9.75
N SER A 70 -10.11 15.62 -10.01
CA SER A 70 -10.96 16.60 -9.31
C SER A 70 -11.12 16.28 -7.83
N TYR A 71 -11.18 14.99 -7.48
CA TYR A 71 -11.20 14.55 -6.09
C TYR A 71 -9.85 14.81 -5.44
N ILE A 72 -8.75 14.43 -6.09
CA ILE A 72 -7.39 14.61 -5.58
C ILE A 72 -7.10 16.09 -5.28
N SER A 73 -7.57 17.01 -6.13
CA SER A 73 -7.36 18.45 -5.96
C SER A 73 -8.25 19.14 -4.92
N SER A 74 -9.24 18.45 -4.36
CA SER A 74 -10.16 19.03 -3.35
C SER A 74 -9.70 18.72 -1.92
N ASP A 75 -10.01 19.55 -0.93
CA ASP A 75 -9.74 19.23 0.48
C ASP A 75 -10.80 18.32 1.13
N ILE A 76 -11.83 17.93 0.37
CA ILE A 76 -12.97 17.18 0.88
C ILE A 76 -12.60 15.70 1.04
N SER A 77 -12.79 15.16 2.24
CA SER A 77 -12.91 13.71 2.44
C SER A 77 -14.37 13.29 2.21
N TRP A 78 -14.59 12.36 1.28
CA TRP A 78 -15.93 11.85 0.99
C TRP A 78 -16.43 10.85 2.03
N PHE A 79 -15.54 10.29 2.86
CA PHE A 79 -15.88 9.30 3.87
C PHE A 79 -15.36 9.72 5.25
N PRO A 80 -16.14 9.52 6.32
CA PRO A 80 -15.69 9.79 7.68
C PRO A 80 -14.59 8.78 8.08
N VAL A 81 -13.66 9.24 8.92
CA VAL A 81 -12.63 8.40 9.55
C VAL A 81 -12.85 8.32 11.05
N ALA A 82 -12.47 7.19 11.65
CA ALA A 82 -12.65 6.93 13.09
C ALA A 82 -11.73 7.80 13.96
N HIS A 83 -10.53 8.12 13.46
CA HIS A 83 -9.53 8.94 14.13
C HIS A 83 -9.01 10.00 13.16
N SER A 84 -8.69 11.18 13.69
CA SER A 84 -8.11 12.29 12.93
C SER A 84 -7.07 13.02 13.77
N ASP A 85 -6.16 13.71 13.08
CA ASP A 85 -5.12 14.52 13.68
C ASP A 85 -4.76 15.68 12.73
N SER A 86 -4.52 16.85 13.30
CA SER A 86 -4.29 18.10 12.56
C SER A 86 -2.81 18.45 12.36
N ALA A 87 -1.87 17.56 12.65
CA ALA A 87 -0.45 17.79 12.40
C ALA A 87 -0.14 17.98 10.91
N TYR A 88 -0.95 17.37 10.03
CA TYR A 88 -0.83 17.51 8.58
C TYR A 88 -2.19 17.75 7.91
N PRO A 89 -2.20 18.39 6.71
CA PRO A 89 -3.39 18.42 5.86
C PRO A 89 -3.95 17.01 5.64
N ALA A 90 -5.28 16.88 5.55
CA ALA A 90 -5.93 15.58 5.41
C ALA A 90 -5.35 14.76 4.24
N LYS A 91 -5.12 15.40 3.09
CA LYS A 91 -4.57 14.78 1.86
C LYS A 91 -3.05 14.91 1.73
N GLU A 92 -2.33 15.19 2.81
CA GLU A 92 -0.88 15.00 2.83
C GLU A 92 -0.57 13.55 2.45
N GLN A 93 0.33 13.34 1.49
CA GLN A 93 0.78 12.01 1.11
C GLN A 93 1.78 11.50 2.16
N VAL A 94 1.58 10.26 2.58
CA VAL A 94 2.32 9.62 3.65
C VAL A 94 2.71 8.23 3.20
N ASP A 95 3.99 7.91 3.35
CA ASP A 95 4.45 6.53 3.31
C ASP A 95 4.36 5.95 4.73
N GLY A 96 3.47 4.98 4.90
CA GLY A 96 3.23 4.29 6.14
C GLY A 96 4.02 2.99 6.22
N VAL A 97 4.83 2.81 7.26
CA VAL A 97 5.63 1.61 7.50
C VAL A 97 5.00 0.80 8.62
N LEU A 98 4.81 -0.50 8.39
CA LEU A 98 4.33 -1.44 9.42
C LEU A 98 5.39 -2.51 9.68
N ILE A 99 5.86 -2.58 10.93
CA ILE A 99 6.82 -3.59 11.37
C ILE A 99 6.46 -4.11 12.75
N ASP A 100 6.26 -5.43 12.85
CA ASP A 100 5.93 -6.12 14.11
C ASP A 100 4.72 -5.51 14.85
N GLY A 101 3.73 -5.04 14.08
CA GLY A 101 2.51 -4.39 14.60
C GLY A 101 2.67 -2.92 14.99
N LEU A 102 3.87 -2.36 14.90
CA LEU A 102 4.14 -0.94 15.10
C LEU A 102 4.01 -0.19 13.78
N ALA A 103 3.50 1.05 13.86
CA ALA A 103 3.27 1.92 12.73
C ALA A 103 4.17 3.15 12.79
N GLY A 104 4.80 3.49 11.66
CA GLY A 104 5.50 4.74 11.44
C GLY A 104 4.94 5.47 10.23
N ALA A 105 4.78 6.79 10.35
CA ALA A 105 4.28 7.66 9.31
C ALA A 105 5.42 8.55 8.82
N TYR A 106 5.59 8.59 7.48
CA TYR A 106 6.57 9.41 6.81
C TYR A 106 5.89 10.40 5.84
N PRO A 107 5.41 11.55 6.35
CA PRO A 107 4.79 12.59 5.53
C PRO A 107 5.79 13.16 4.50
N PHE A 108 5.36 13.31 3.25
CA PHE A 108 6.23 13.71 2.15
C PHE A 108 6.80 15.12 2.32
N SER A 109 6.02 16.00 2.95
CA SER A 109 6.44 17.34 3.34
C SER A 109 7.60 17.32 4.34
N ALA A 110 7.67 16.33 5.23
CA ALA A 110 8.72 16.16 6.24
C ALA A 110 9.93 15.38 5.73
N LEU A 111 9.78 14.57 4.68
CA LEU A 111 10.87 13.80 4.11
C LEU A 111 11.97 14.67 3.45
N PRO A 112 13.22 14.17 3.38
CA PRO A 112 14.30 14.82 2.63
C PRO A 112 13.88 15.14 1.19
N LYS A 113 14.33 16.29 0.69
CA LYS A 113 14.01 16.77 -0.68
C LYS A 113 14.93 16.21 -1.76
N THR A 114 15.88 15.36 -1.38
CA THR A 114 16.82 14.69 -2.28
C THR A 114 16.64 13.18 -2.15
N SER A 115 16.94 12.46 -3.24
CA SER A 115 17.06 11.00 -3.18
C SER A 115 18.23 10.62 -2.28
N GLY A 116 18.13 9.48 -1.62
CA GLY A 116 19.18 9.00 -0.73
C GLY A 116 18.64 8.09 0.36
N GLU A 117 19.54 7.65 1.24
CA GLU A 117 19.23 6.75 2.33
C GLU A 117 19.38 7.45 3.68
N PHE A 118 18.51 7.13 4.62
CA PHE A 118 18.59 7.59 6.00
C PHE A 118 18.02 6.53 6.94
N ALA A 119 18.40 6.59 8.21
CA ALA A 119 17.91 5.67 9.22
C ALA A 119 16.79 6.31 10.04
N ASP A 120 15.86 5.49 10.50
CA ASP A 120 14.90 5.87 11.52
C ASP A 120 14.63 4.70 12.47
N GLN A 121 13.85 4.94 13.51
CA GLN A 121 13.53 3.96 14.52
C GLN A 121 12.03 3.95 14.81
N ILE A 122 11.43 2.75 14.73
CA ILE A 122 10.04 2.49 15.12
C ILE A 122 10.06 1.51 16.30
N GLY A 123 9.84 2.04 17.50
CA GLY A 123 9.98 1.26 18.75
C GLY A 123 11.39 0.72 18.91
N LYS A 124 11.54 -0.61 18.91
CA LYS A 124 12.85 -1.29 19.01
C LYS A 124 13.57 -1.48 17.67
N TRP A 125 12.87 -1.26 16.55
CA TRP A 125 13.38 -1.57 15.22
C TRP A 125 14.10 -0.38 14.62
N THR A 126 15.38 -0.52 14.31
CA THR A 126 16.08 0.40 13.41
C THR A 126 15.79 -0.01 11.97
N ILE A 127 15.36 0.95 11.15
CA ILE A 127 15.03 0.72 9.76
C ILE A 127 15.84 1.65 8.87
N ARG A 128 16.20 1.17 7.68
CA ARG A 128 16.83 1.97 6.64
C ARG A 128 15.79 2.38 5.61
N LEU A 129 15.68 3.67 5.37
CA LEU A 129 14.72 4.28 4.46
C LEU A 129 15.45 4.77 3.23
N ILE A 130 14.96 4.39 2.05
CA ILE A 130 15.53 4.75 0.75
C ILE A 130 14.51 5.63 0.03
N ARG A 131 14.81 6.92 -0.10
CA ARG A 131 13.98 7.88 -0.81
C ARG A 131 14.37 7.97 -2.27
N SER A 132 13.37 7.89 -3.15
CA SER A 132 13.48 8.42 -4.50
C SER A 132 12.56 9.63 -4.68
N VAL A 133 13.15 10.72 -5.16
CA VAL A 133 12.41 11.93 -5.58
C VAL A 133 11.78 11.74 -6.96
N GLU A 134 12.40 10.95 -7.85
CA GLU A 134 11.90 10.71 -9.20
C GLU A 134 10.57 9.94 -9.19
N SER A 135 10.48 8.88 -8.39
CA SER A 135 9.22 8.15 -8.19
C SER A 135 8.32 8.71 -7.11
N GLN A 136 8.80 9.71 -6.35
CA GLN A 136 8.15 10.17 -5.14
C GLN A 136 7.77 9.01 -4.22
N SER A 137 8.73 8.16 -3.86
CA SER A 137 8.47 6.99 -3.03
C SER A 137 9.56 6.73 -2.00
N LEU A 138 9.17 6.02 -0.94
CA LEU A 138 10.04 5.53 0.11
C LEU A 138 10.01 4.00 0.13
N ARG A 139 11.19 3.38 0.14
CA ARG A 139 11.34 1.97 0.51
C ARG A 139 11.88 1.88 1.92
N ALA A 140 11.43 0.88 2.67
CA ALA A 140 11.92 0.60 4.02
C ALA A 140 12.57 -0.78 4.04
N LEU A 141 13.76 -0.89 4.64
CA LEU A 141 14.50 -2.12 4.81
C LEU A 141 14.79 -2.35 6.29
N ASP A 142 14.75 -3.60 6.72
CA ASP A 142 15.20 -3.98 8.06
C ASP A 142 16.74 -4.02 8.18
N GLU A 143 17.25 -4.30 9.37
CA GLU A 143 18.69 -4.33 9.67
C GLU A 143 19.48 -5.31 8.81
N VAL A 144 18.84 -6.39 8.34
CA VAL A 144 19.47 -7.40 7.48
C VAL A 144 19.21 -7.14 5.99
N GLY A 145 18.53 -6.04 5.64
CA GLY A 145 18.30 -5.58 4.27
C GLY A 145 17.07 -6.17 3.58
N ARG A 146 16.13 -6.78 4.33
CA ARG A 146 14.85 -7.28 3.77
C ARG A 146 13.85 -6.12 3.67
N ASP A 147 13.06 -6.12 2.59
CA ASP A 147 12.00 -5.12 2.43
C ASP A 147 10.92 -5.25 3.51
N ILE A 148 10.62 -4.11 4.13
CA ILE A 148 9.47 -3.90 5.01
C ILE A 148 8.34 -3.33 4.15
N PRO A 149 7.10 -3.83 4.27
CA PRO A 149 5.97 -3.27 3.55
C PRO A 149 5.78 -1.77 3.84
N VAL A 150 5.70 -0.99 2.77
CA VAL A 150 5.37 0.45 2.81
C VAL A 150 4.05 0.65 2.09
N MET A 151 3.13 1.38 2.71
CA MET A 151 1.84 1.73 2.15
C MET A 151 1.78 3.22 1.87
N VAL A 152 1.49 3.59 0.62
CA VAL A 152 1.21 4.98 0.26
C VAL A 152 -0.25 5.29 0.58
N ALA A 153 -0.48 6.31 1.39
CA ALA A 153 -1.83 6.74 1.76
C ALA A 153 -1.89 8.26 1.96
N TYR A 154 -3.11 8.80 2.02
CA TYR A 154 -3.34 10.12 2.57
C TYR A 154 -3.33 10.10 4.09
N TRP A 155 -2.88 11.18 4.72
CA TRP A 155 -2.77 11.32 6.18
C TRP A 155 -4.07 10.97 6.90
N PHE A 156 -5.21 11.47 6.43
CA PHE A 156 -6.50 11.19 7.05
C PHE A 156 -6.80 9.69 7.12
N ALA A 157 -6.46 8.94 6.06
CA ALA A 157 -6.71 7.52 5.97
C ALA A 157 -5.70 6.75 6.84
N TRP A 158 -4.41 7.07 6.72
CA TRP A 158 -3.36 6.43 7.51
C TRP A 158 -3.60 6.58 9.01
N TYR A 159 -3.80 7.81 9.47
CA TYR A 159 -4.04 8.09 10.89
C TYR A 159 -5.37 7.50 11.37
N GLY A 160 -6.38 7.48 10.49
CA GLY A 160 -7.66 6.82 10.77
C GLY A 160 -7.52 5.33 11.13
N PHE A 161 -6.55 4.62 10.54
CA PHE A 161 -6.26 3.21 10.84
C PHE A 161 -5.18 3.00 11.90
N TYR A 162 -4.20 3.91 11.98
CA TYR A 162 -3.01 3.78 12.84
C TYR A 162 -2.78 5.04 13.69
N PRO A 163 -3.68 5.41 14.62
CA PRO A 163 -3.57 6.63 15.40
C PRO A 163 -2.37 6.64 16.35
N GLN A 164 -1.84 5.47 16.72
CA GLN A 164 -0.62 5.31 17.53
C GLN A 164 0.69 5.42 16.73
N THR A 165 0.63 5.80 15.45
CA THR A 165 1.81 5.88 14.59
C THR A 165 2.85 6.87 15.12
N THR A 166 4.13 6.52 15.06
CA THR A 166 5.18 7.52 15.22
C THR A 166 5.21 8.42 13.98
N ILE A 167 5.48 9.71 14.14
CA ILE A 167 5.54 10.66 13.02
C ILE A 167 6.99 11.08 12.82
N TYR A 168 7.51 10.83 11.61
CA TYR A 168 8.87 11.25 11.25
C TYR A 168 9.02 12.79 11.30
N GLY A 169 10.12 13.26 11.89
CA GLY A 169 10.40 14.69 12.06
C GLY A 169 9.66 15.37 13.23
N ALA A 170 8.70 14.70 13.86
CA ALA A 170 8.01 15.18 15.07
C ALA A 170 8.66 14.67 16.38
N LYS A 171 9.91 14.18 16.31
CA LYS A 171 10.64 13.74 17.52
C LYS A 171 10.86 14.96 18.44
N PRO A 172 10.70 14.80 19.76
CA PRO A 172 10.79 15.89 20.73
C PRO A 172 12.17 16.58 20.73
#